data_AF-A0AAW1R347-F1
#
_entry.id   AF-A0AAW1R347-F1
#
_cell.length_a   1.000
_cell.length_b   1.000
_cell.length_c   1.000
_cell.angle_alpha   90.00
_cell.angle_beta   90.00
_cell.angle_gamma   90.00
#
_symmetry.space_group_name_H-M   'P 1'
#
loop_
_entity.id
_entity.type
_entity.pdbx_description
1 polymer ?
#
loop_
_entity_poly.entity_id
_entity_poly.type
_entity_poly.pdbx_seq_one_letter_code
_entity_poly.pdbx_strand_id
1 'polypeptide(L)'
;MREHAELMGQLKESFRNDHDVQGVHQVTTAIAKMSEAFAKRQDKASTAVAALTQRLDNNSSTLHIPDEDEMVEQQIPGLRDELSLYAHISKIKWDTSDPDRIAGIFSDPARGKIEKFSLPNELSRVDQIHYIWKVID
;
A
#
# COMPACT_ATOMS: atom_id res chain seq x y z
N MET A 1 8.61 63.65 56.64
CA MET A 1 8.07 63.36 55.28
C MET A 1 9.12 62.86 54.29
N ARG A 2 10.41 63.25 54.36
CA ARG A 2 11.46 62.74 53.44
C ARG A 2 11.74 61.24 53.58
N GLU A 3 11.91 60.74 54.80
CA GLU A 3 12.22 59.32 55.06
C GLU A 3 11.12 58.35 54.59
N HIS A 4 9.85 58.75 54.70
CA HIS A 4 8.73 57.94 54.24
C HIS A 4 8.67 57.84 52.70
N ALA A 5 9.07 58.89 51.99
CA ALA A 5 9.15 58.85 50.52
C ALA A 5 10.30 57.95 50.04
N GLU A 6 11.41 57.93 50.78
CA GLU A 6 12.58 57.11 50.48
C GLU A 6 12.30 55.61 50.73
N LEU A 7 11.67 55.26 51.85
CA LEU A 7 11.22 53.89 52.13
C LEU A 7 10.21 53.38 51.10
N MET A 8 9.27 54.22 50.67
CA MET A 8 8.30 53.85 49.63
C MET A 8 8.96 53.67 48.26
N GLY A 9 10.06 54.40 47.98
CA GLY A 9 10.88 54.22 46.79
C GLY A 9 11.60 52.88 46.78
N GLN A 10 12.29 52.56 47.88
CA GLN A 10 13.02 51.29 48.05
C GLN A 10 12.08 50.08 48.01
N LEU A 11 10.91 50.19 48.64
CA LEU A 11 9.91 49.12 48.64
C LEU A 11 9.38 48.84 47.22
N LYS A 12 9.10 49.90 46.45
CA LYS A 12 8.66 49.78 45.05
C LYS A 12 9.71 49.14 44.16
N GLU A 13 10.98 49.46 44.38
CA GLU A 13 12.10 48.89 43.62
C GLU A 13 12.35 47.42 43.99
N SER A 14 12.24 47.07 45.28
CA SER A 14 12.30 45.68 45.75
C SER A 14 11.17 44.83 45.17
N PHE A 15 9.91 45.30 45.22
CA PHE A 15 8.78 44.56 44.67
C PHE A 15 8.86 44.37 43.16
N ARG A 16 9.41 45.35 42.44
CA ARG A 16 9.60 45.26 41.00
C ARG A 16 10.68 44.23 40.65
N ASN A 17 11.80 44.25 41.35
CA ASN A 17 12.88 43.29 41.12
C ASN A 17 12.46 41.86 41.50
N ASP A 18 11.75 41.66 42.60
CA ASP A 18 11.30 40.32 43.01
C ASP A 18 10.26 39.75 42.04
N HIS A 19 9.33 40.56 41.54
CA HIS A 19 8.34 40.13 40.56
C HIS A 19 8.97 39.81 39.21
N ASP A 20 9.92 40.62 38.74
CA ASP A 20 10.64 40.38 37.49
C ASP A 20 11.54 39.13 37.59
N VAL A 21 12.23 38.93 38.71
CA VAL A 21 13.02 37.72 38.99
C VAL A 21 12.13 36.48 39.04
N GLN A 22 10.96 36.56 39.68
CA GLN A 22 10.00 35.47 39.70
C GLN A 22 9.44 35.16 38.30
N GLY A 23 9.18 36.19 37.49
CA GLY A 23 8.76 36.04 36.09
C GLY A 23 9.82 35.34 35.25
N VAL A 24 11.10 35.75 35.36
CA VAL A 24 12.23 35.11 34.68
C VAL A 24 12.38 33.65 35.14
N HIS A 25 12.22 33.36 36.43
CA HIS A 25 12.29 31.99 36.96
C HIS A 25 11.15 31.10 36.43
N GLN A 26 9.94 31.64 36.30
CA GLN A 26 8.81 30.92 35.71
C GLN A 26 9.05 30.63 34.21
N VAL A 27 9.53 31.61 33.45
CA VAL A 27 9.83 31.45 32.01
C VAL A 27 10.96 30.45 31.80
N THR A 28 12.05 30.54 32.55
CA THR A 28 13.17 29.58 32.48
C THR A 28 12.74 28.17 32.84
N THR A 29 11.91 28.01 33.86
CA THR A 29 11.32 26.71 34.22
C THR A 29 10.40 26.17 33.12
N ALA A 30 9.59 27.04 32.50
CA ALA A 30 8.74 26.66 31.39
C ALA A 30 9.55 26.23 30.16
N ILE A 31 10.62 26.95 29.82
CA ILE A 31 11.55 26.60 28.74
C ILE A 31 12.22 25.27 29.00
N ALA A 32 12.69 25.00 30.23
CA ALA A 32 13.30 23.73 30.61
C ALA A 32 12.32 22.55 30.48
N LYS A 33 11.06 22.74 30.90
CA LYS A 33 10.01 21.72 30.72
C LYS A 33 9.69 21.48 29.25
N MET A 34 9.62 22.54 28.46
CA MET A 34 9.38 22.45 27.02
C MET A 34 10.52 21.72 26.31
N SER A 35 11.78 22.04 26.61
CA SER A 35 12.93 21.39 25.99
C SER A 35 12.98 19.89 26.32
N GLU A 36 12.67 19.52 27.57
CA GLU A 36 12.56 18.11 27.97
C GLU A 36 11.43 17.39 27.22
N ALA A 37 10.26 18.03 27.08
CA ALA A 37 9.13 17.47 26.34
C ALA A 37 9.45 17.31 24.84
N PHE A 38 10.15 18.26 24.23
CA PHE A 38 10.62 18.18 22.85
C PHE A 38 11.62 17.04 22.66
N ALA A 39 12.60 16.90 23.56
CA ALA A 39 13.57 15.81 23.51
C ALA A 39 12.88 14.43 23.57
N LYS A 40 11.93 14.26 24.52
CA LYS A 40 11.14 13.01 24.62
C LYS A 40 10.31 12.74 23.37
N ARG A 41 9.75 13.78 22.75
CA ARG A 41 8.95 13.63 21.53
C ARG A 41 9.82 13.30 20.32
N GLN A 42 11.00 13.90 20.21
CA GLN A 42 11.97 13.60 19.15
C GLN A 42 12.46 12.16 19.24
N ASP A 43 12.77 11.67 20.44
CA ASP A 43 13.19 10.29 20.66
C ASP A 43 12.09 9.28 20.29
N LYS A 44 10.85 9.54 20.72
CA LYS A 44 9.67 8.75 20.30
C LYS A 44 9.44 8.76 18.79
N ALA A 45 9.62 9.91 18.14
CA ALA A 45 9.47 10.02 16.70
C ALA A 45 10.58 9.24 15.97
N SER A 46 11.83 9.34 16.42
CA SER A 46 12.97 8.62 15.83
C SER A 46 12.80 7.11 15.94
N THR A 47 12.40 6.61 17.11
CA THR A 47 12.13 5.17 17.32
C THR A 47 10.94 4.68 16.49
N ALA A 48 9.88 5.47 16.35
CA ALA A 48 8.75 5.13 15.50
C ALA A 48 9.14 5.08 14.00
N VAL A 49 9.94 6.04 13.52
CA VAL A 49 10.45 6.04 12.14
C VAL A 49 11.30 4.79 11.90
N ALA A 50 12.24 4.47 12.79
CA ALA A 50 13.07 3.27 12.65
C ALA A 50 12.23 1.99 12.60
N ALA A 51 11.21 1.86 13.46
CA ALA A 51 10.30 0.72 13.46
C ALA A 51 9.46 0.63 12.18
N LEU A 52 9.02 1.77 11.62
CA LEU A 52 8.27 1.80 10.36
C LEU A 52 9.16 1.48 9.16
N THR A 53 10.40 2.00 9.12
CA THR A 53 11.38 1.64 8.08
C THR A 53 11.67 0.15 8.11
N GLN A 54 11.91 -0.43 9.29
CA GLN A 54 12.13 -1.87 9.40
C GLN A 54 10.92 -2.69 8.95
N ARG A 55 9.69 -2.24 9.25
CA ARG A 55 8.47 -2.89 8.75
C ARG A 55 8.33 -2.77 7.24
N LEU A 56 8.71 -1.63 6.66
CA LEU A 56 8.72 -1.44 5.21
C LEU A 56 9.71 -2.40 4.54
N ASP A 57 10.93 -2.51 5.07
CA ASP A 57 11.98 -3.39 4.54
C ASP A 57 11.57 -4.87 4.62
N ASN A 58 11.00 -5.28 5.77
CA ASN A 58 10.48 -6.63 5.95
C ASN A 58 9.33 -6.92 4.99
N ASN A 59 8.38 -5.99 4.84
CA ASN A 59 7.26 -6.15 3.92
C ASN A 59 7.71 -6.16 2.45
N SER A 60 8.69 -5.32 2.10
CA SER A 60 9.28 -5.28 0.77
C SER A 60 10.03 -6.57 0.45
N SER A 61 10.66 -7.21 1.44
CA SER A 61 11.31 -8.51 1.27
C SER A 61 10.32 -9.65 1.09
N THR A 62 9.11 -9.54 1.63
CA THR A 62 8.02 -10.53 1.45
C THR A 62 7.23 -10.36 0.16
N LEU A 63 7.21 -9.15 -0.42
CA LEU A 63 6.62 -8.86 -1.72
C LEU A 63 7.74 -8.85 -2.76
N HIS A 64 8.21 -10.04 -3.14
CA HIS A 64 8.99 -10.17 -4.37
C HIS A 64 8.05 -9.95 -5.56
N ILE A 65 7.88 -8.69 -5.93
CA ILE A 65 7.36 -8.29 -7.23
C ILE A 65 8.59 -8.42 -8.14
N PRO A 66 8.64 -9.41 -9.04
CA PRO A 66 9.77 -9.52 -9.95
C PRO A 66 9.87 -8.22 -10.74
N ASP A 67 11.09 -7.73 -10.95
CA ASP A 67 11.30 -6.53 -11.76
C ASP A 67 10.62 -6.72 -13.13
N GLU A 68 10.08 -5.64 -13.70
CA GLU A 68 9.32 -5.70 -14.97
C GLU A 68 10.10 -6.44 -16.07
N ASP A 69 11.44 -6.30 -16.07
CA ASP A 69 12.34 -6.98 -16.99
C ASP A 69 12.39 -8.51 -16.75
N GLU A 70 12.35 -8.98 -15.51
CA GLU A 70 12.35 -10.41 -15.16
C GLU A 70 11.01 -11.08 -15.50
N MET A 71 9.89 -10.37 -15.30
CA MET A 71 8.58 -10.83 -15.75
C MET A 71 8.52 -10.96 -17.28
N VAL A 72 9.04 -9.97 -18.00
CA VAL A 72 9.02 -9.92 -19.47
C VAL A 72 9.94 -10.97 -20.09
N GLU A 73 11.13 -11.20 -19.52
CA GLU A 73 12.09 -12.15 -20.08
C GLU A 73 11.72 -13.62 -19.83
N GLN A 74 11.11 -13.95 -18.69
CA GLN A 74 10.92 -15.35 -18.30
C GLN A 74 9.46 -15.80 -18.23
N GLN A 75 8.57 -14.96 -17.69
CA GLN A 75 7.20 -15.40 -17.41
C GLN A 75 6.28 -15.25 -18.62
N ILE A 76 6.40 -14.16 -19.37
CA ILE A 76 5.57 -13.92 -20.57
C ILE A 76 5.79 -14.98 -21.67
N PRO A 77 7.04 -15.37 -22.00
CA PRO A 77 7.26 -16.42 -23.00
C PRO A 77 6.66 -17.76 -22.58
N GLY A 78 6.84 -18.16 -21.32
CA GLY A 78 6.28 -19.40 -20.79
C GLY A 78 4.75 -19.44 -20.85
N LEU A 79 4.09 -18.36 -20.43
CA LEU A 79 2.62 -18.25 -20.51
C LEU A 79 2.12 -18.25 -21.96
N ARG A 80 2.84 -17.58 -22.86
CA ARG A 80 2.50 -17.56 -24.29
C ARG A 80 2.62 -18.95 -24.91
N ASP A 81 3.64 -19.71 -24.54
CA ASP A 81 3.83 -21.08 -25.03
C ASP A 81 2.73 -22.01 -24.52
N GLU A 82 2.36 -21.91 -23.25
CA GLU A 82 1.26 -22.70 -22.68
C GLU A 82 -0.09 -22.36 -23.33
N LEU A 83 -0.40 -21.08 -23.50
CA LEU A 83 -1.60 -20.63 -24.21
C LEU A 83 -1.61 -21.09 -25.68
N SER A 84 -0.46 -21.07 -26.34
CA SER A 84 -0.30 -21.58 -27.70
C SER A 84 -0.54 -23.08 -27.75
N LEU A 85 -0.08 -23.83 -26.75
CA LEU A 85 -0.35 -25.26 -26.62
C LEU A 85 -1.85 -25.54 -26.43
N TYR A 86 -2.53 -24.82 -25.54
CA TYR A 86 -3.97 -24.97 -25.37
C TYR A 86 -4.75 -24.65 -26.64
N ALA A 87 -4.40 -23.56 -27.34
CA ALA A 87 -5.02 -23.22 -28.61
C ALA A 87 -4.71 -24.29 -29.68
N HIS A 88 -3.50 -24.84 -29.69
CA HIS A 88 -3.10 -25.89 -30.63
C HIS A 88 -3.83 -27.21 -30.37
N ILE A 89 -4.03 -27.62 -29.12
CA ILE A 89 -4.69 -28.88 -28.78
C ILE A 89 -6.20 -28.77 -28.97
N SER A 90 -6.82 -27.75 -28.35
CA SER A 90 -8.27 -27.59 -28.39
C SER A 90 -8.79 -27.12 -29.74
N LYS A 91 -7.94 -26.43 -30.53
CA LYS A 91 -8.34 -25.70 -31.74
C LYS A 91 -9.48 -24.70 -31.50
N ILE A 92 -9.64 -24.24 -30.26
CA ILE A 92 -10.64 -23.25 -29.86
C ILE A 92 -10.02 -21.87 -29.83
N LYS A 93 -10.73 -20.91 -30.44
CA LYS A 93 -10.54 -19.48 -30.22
C LYS A 93 -11.65 -18.98 -29.30
N TRP A 94 -11.29 -18.60 -28.08
CA TRP A 94 -12.22 -18.05 -27.09
C TRP A 94 -12.68 -16.63 -27.44
N ASP A 95 -13.95 -16.34 -27.19
CA ASP A 95 -14.48 -14.97 -27.19
C ASP A 95 -14.28 -14.36 -25.81
N THR A 96 -13.45 -13.32 -25.73
CA THR A 96 -13.09 -12.65 -24.48
C THR A 96 -13.90 -11.37 -24.25
N SER A 97 -14.95 -11.12 -25.04
CA SER A 97 -15.74 -9.89 -24.95
C SER A 97 -16.58 -9.84 -23.67
N ASP A 98 -16.97 -11.00 -23.13
CA ASP A 98 -17.77 -11.14 -21.91
C ASP A 98 -17.07 -12.16 -20.97
N PRO A 99 -16.56 -11.74 -19.81
CA PRO A 99 -15.79 -12.60 -18.91
C PRO A 99 -16.65 -13.67 -18.22
N ASP A 100 -17.96 -13.46 -18.10
CA ASP A 100 -18.86 -14.39 -17.41
C ASP A 100 -19.47 -15.44 -18.34
N ARG A 101 -19.15 -15.36 -19.64
CA ARG A 101 -19.72 -16.22 -20.67
C ARG A 101 -18.65 -17.06 -21.36
N ILE A 102 -18.82 -18.37 -21.32
CA ILE A 102 -17.97 -19.32 -22.05
C ILE A 102 -18.48 -19.43 -23.49
N ALA A 103 -17.82 -18.72 -24.42
CA ALA A 103 -18.14 -18.76 -25.84
C ALA A 103 -16.86 -18.76 -26.69
N GLY A 104 -16.97 -19.25 -27.93
CA GLY A 104 -15.83 -19.31 -28.82
C GLY A 104 -16.11 -19.95 -30.17
N ILE A 105 -15.03 -20.19 -30.89
CA ILE A 105 -15.03 -20.82 -32.22
C ILE A 105 -14.09 -22.02 -32.16
N PHE A 106 -14.62 -23.22 -32.42
CA PHE A 106 -13.82 -24.42 -32.68
C PHE A 106 -13.51 -24.50 -34.17
N SER A 107 -12.25 -24.76 -34.53
CA SER A 107 -11.81 -24.86 -35.92
C SER A 107 -10.95 -26.10 -36.15
N ASP A 108 -11.50 -27.13 -36.78
CA ASP A 108 -10.74 -28.29 -37.23
C ASP A 108 -10.41 -28.17 -38.73
N PRO A 109 -9.20 -27.73 -39.10
CA PRO A 109 -8.80 -27.61 -40.50
C PRO A 109 -8.64 -28.96 -41.21
N ALA A 110 -8.37 -30.05 -40.49
CA ALA A 110 -8.21 -31.38 -41.10
C ALA A 110 -9.57 -31.92 -41.58
N ARG A 111 -10.64 -31.61 -40.85
CA ARG A 111 -12.03 -31.94 -41.22
C ARG A 111 -12.75 -30.81 -41.96
N GLY A 112 -12.14 -29.63 -42.10
CA GLY A 112 -12.77 -28.44 -42.66
C GLY A 112 -13.95 -27.92 -41.84
N LYS A 113 -14.00 -28.22 -40.53
CA LYS A 113 -15.12 -27.89 -39.64
C LYS A 113 -14.82 -26.61 -38.87
N ILE A 114 -15.69 -25.60 -38.98
CA ILE A 114 -15.63 -24.40 -38.15
C ILE A 114 -17.00 -24.24 -37.49
N GLU A 115 -17.03 -24.27 -36.17
CA GLU A 115 -18.26 -24.24 -35.39
C GLU A 115 -18.17 -23.18 -34.29
N LYS A 116 -19.18 -22.31 -34.22
CA LYS A 116 -19.31 -21.34 -33.13
C LYS A 116 -20.12 -21.98 -32.00
N PHE A 117 -19.68 -21.78 -30.77
CA PHE A 117 -20.40 -22.28 -29.60
C PHE A 117 -20.52 -21.21 -28.51
N SER A 118 -21.55 -21.35 -27.69
CA SER A 118 -21.78 -20.55 -26.49
C SER A 118 -22.48 -21.42 -25.47
N LEU A 119 -21.93 -21.48 -24.26
CA LEU A 119 -22.55 -22.22 -23.17
C LEU A 119 -23.56 -21.33 -22.43
N PRO A 120 -24.65 -21.91 -21.91
CA PRO A 120 -25.51 -21.26 -20.91
C PRO A 120 -24.76 -21.05 -19.59
N ASN A 121 -24.96 -19.90 -18.96
CA ASN A 121 -24.31 -19.54 -17.68
C ASN A 121 -24.80 -20.38 -16.48
N GLU A 122 -25.94 -21.07 -16.63
CA GLU A 122 -26.58 -21.86 -15.57
C GLU A 122 -26.03 -23.29 -15.45
N LEU A 123 -25.16 -23.72 -16.38
CA LEU A 123 -24.58 -25.07 -16.35
C LEU A 123 -23.58 -25.23 -15.20
N SER A 124 -23.57 -26.43 -14.61
CA SER A 124 -22.51 -26.81 -13.68
C SER A 124 -21.16 -26.87 -14.38
N ARG A 125 -20.06 -26.67 -13.64
CA ARG A 125 -18.69 -26.70 -14.21
C ARG A 125 -18.38 -28.02 -14.93
N VAL A 126 -18.92 -29.14 -14.44
CA VAL A 126 -18.73 -30.47 -15.05
C VAL A 126 -19.48 -30.54 -16.39
N ASP A 127 -20.71 -30.06 -16.45
CA ASP A 127 -21.50 -30.05 -17.69
C ASP A 127 -20.89 -29.11 -18.74
N GLN A 128 -20.32 -27.99 -18.30
CA GLN A 128 -19.59 -27.08 -19.18
C GLN A 128 -18.38 -27.78 -19.82
N ILE A 129 -17.60 -28.52 -19.03
CA ILE A 129 -16.44 -29.28 -19.52
C ILE A 129 -16.90 -30.37 -20.50
N HIS A 130 -17.93 -31.15 -20.18
CA HIS A 130 -18.46 -32.17 -21.08
C HIS A 130 -18.96 -31.57 -22.40
N TYR A 131 -19.61 -30.41 -22.35
CA TYR A 131 -20.06 -29.71 -23.55
C TYR A 131 -18.86 -29.32 -24.44
N ILE A 132 -17.81 -28.74 -23.84
CA ILE A 132 -16.61 -28.34 -24.59
C ILE A 132 -15.95 -29.56 -25.24
N TRP A 133 -15.80 -30.68 -24.52
CA TRP A 133 -15.24 -31.90 -25.10
C TRP A 133 -16.07 -32.43 -26.27
N LYS A 134 -17.40 -32.38 -26.16
CA LYS A 134 -18.30 -32.77 -27.25
C LYS A 134 -18.16 -31.88 -28.50
N VAL A 135 -17.76 -30.62 -28.34
CA VAL A 135 -17.50 -29.71 -29.46
C VAL A 135 -16.19 -30.07 -30.18
N ILE A 136 -15.19 -30.54 -29.41
CA ILE A 136 -13.86 -30.89 -29.90
C ILE A 136 -13.83 -32.26 -30.60
N ASP A 137 -14.63 -33.22 -30.14
CA ASP A 137 -14.76 -34.58 -30.73
C ASP A 137 -15.32 -34.57 -32.18
#